data_AF-A0A2T9JNI3-F1
#
_entry.id   AF-A0A2T9JNI3-F1
#
_cell.length_a   1.000
_cell.length_b   1.000
_cell.length_c   1.000
_cell.angle_alpha   90.00
_cell.angle_beta   90.00
_cell.angle_gamma   90.00
#
_symmetry.space_group_name_H-M   'P 1'
#
loop_
_entity.id
_entity.type
_entity.pdbx_description
1 polymer ?
#
loop_
_entity_poly.entity_id
_entity_poly.type
_entity_poly.pdbx_seq_one_letter_code
_entity_poly.pdbx_strand_id
1 'polypeptide(L)'
;MKTKIVLAACAAMLSLGACATNTKVATTQLSDASLTCQQIASQDKELDGILEKAQHNKGVSKANVAAVLLFWPAAVGNYMDADKAEELVVKRKAVLKELHTAKSCG
;
A
#
# COMPACT_ATOMS: atom_id res chain seq x y z
N MET A 1 -50.52 -3.35 0.17
CA MET A 1 -49.54 -3.13 1.27
C MET A 1 -48.30 -4.03 1.23
N LYS A 2 -48.29 -5.17 0.51
CA LYS A 2 -47.13 -6.08 0.43
C LYS A 2 -45.94 -5.53 -0.38
N THR A 3 -46.20 -4.70 -1.39
CA THR A 3 -45.17 -4.16 -2.29
C THR A 3 -44.23 -3.13 -1.64
N LYS A 4 -44.69 -2.41 -0.61
CA LYS A 4 -43.88 -1.42 0.10
C LYS A 4 -42.85 -2.04 1.06
N ILE A 5 -43.12 -3.27 1.53
CA ILE A 5 -42.25 -3.99 2.46
C ILE A 5 -41.03 -4.58 1.71
N VAL A 6 -41.22 -5.00 0.45
CA VAL A 6 -40.13 -5.54 -0.39
C VAL A 6 -39.12 -4.45 -0.77
N LEU A 7 -39.58 -3.23 -1.07
CA LEU A 7 -38.67 -2.12 -1.38
C LEU A 7 -37.83 -1.68 -0.18
N ALA A 8 -38.39 -1.73 1.03
CA ALA A 8 -37.68 -1.36 2.25
C ALA A 8 -36.59 -2.38 2.64
N ALA A 9 -36.79 -3.66 2.32
CA ALA A 9 -35.81 -4.72 2.60
C ALA A 9 -34.56 -4.66 1.70
N CYS A 10 -34.70 -4.22 0.44
CA CYS A 10 -33.55 -4.08 -0.46
C CYS A 10 -32.64 -2.88 -0.12
N ALA A 11 -33.19 -1.82 0.49
CA ALA A 11 -32.42 -0.63 0.86
C ALA A 11 -31.46 -0.87 2.04
N ALA A 12 -31.74 -1.86 2.89
CA ALA A 12 -30.92 -2.16 4.07
C ALA A 12 -29.63 -2.95 3.77
N MET A 13 -29.48 -3.53 2.57
CA MET A 13 -28.29 -4.31 2.19
C MET A 13 -27.17 -3.47 1.53
N LEU A 14 -27.44 -2.20 1.21
CA LEU A 14 -26.47 -1.30 0.57
C LEU A 14 -25.61 -0.50 1.56
N SER A 15 -25.85 -0.63 2.88
CA SER A 15 -25.16 0.18 3.90
C SER A 15 -23.87 -0.43 4.47
N LEU A 16 -23.37 -1.56 3.95
CA LEU A 16 -22.12 -2.17 4.44
C LEU A 16 -20.83 -1.68 3.72
N GLY A 17 -20.93 -0.73 2.79
CA GLY A 17 -19.82 -0.35 1.91
C GLY A 17 -18.88 0.75 2.42
N ALA A 18 -19.08 1.33 3.60
CA ALA A 18 -18.31 2.50 4.03
C ALA A 18 -17.54 2.30 5.34
N CYS A 19 -16.75 1.23 5.45
CA CYS A 19 -15.53 1.29 6.26
C CYS A 19 -14.51 2.18 5.53
N ALA A 20 -14.77 3.50 5.49
CA ALA A 20 -13.76 4.48 5.14
C ALA A 20 -12.75 4.56 6.31
N THR A 21 -11.97 3.49 6.47
CA THR A 21 -10.76 3.50 7.26
C THR A 21 -9.89 4.60 6.67
N ASN A 22 -9.59 5.63 7.47
CA ASN A 22 -8.55 6.59 7.16
C ASN A 22 -7.26 5.80 6.92
N THR A 23 -6.93 5.51 5.66
CA THR A 23 -5.81 4.66 5.29
C THR A 23 -4.53 5.47 5.47
N LYS A 24 -4.05 5.56 6.71
CA LYS A 24 -2.62 5.70 6.92
C LYS A 24 -1.98 4.52 6.21
N VAL A 25 -1.14 4.80 5.21
CA VAL A 25 -0.43 3.76 4.48
C VAL A 25 0.54 3.10 5.45
N ALA A 26 0.34 1.82 5.74
CA ALA A 26 1.21 1.07 6.62
C ALA A 26 2.49 0.68 5.88
N THR A 27 3.65 0.91 6.49
CA THR A 27 4.96 0.55 5.95
C THR A 27 5.49 -0.78 6.49
N THR A 28 4.76 -1.37 7.44
CA THR A 28 5.03 -2.68 8.07
C THR A 28 3.78 -3.54 7.96
N GLN A 29 3.98 -4.85 7.81
CA GLN A 29 2.92 -5.84 7.73
C GLN A 29 3.12 -6.94 8.78
N LEU A 30 2.03 -7.54 9.25
CA LEU A 30 2.08 -8.68 10.16
C LEU A 30 2.82 -9.89 9.55
N SER A 31 2.74 -10.04 8.22
CA SER A 31 3.42 -11.09 7.47
C SER A 31 4.89 -10.80 7.18
N ASP A 32 5.43 -9.63 7.55
CA ASP A 32 6.83 -9.29 7.26
C ASP A 32 7.82 -10.28 7.89
N ALA A 33 7.46 -10.84 9.05
CA ALA A 33 8.25 -11.86 9.72
C ALA A 33 8.42 -13.15 8.88
N SER A 34 7.50 -13.45 7.96
CA SER A 34 7.58 -14.64 7.09
C SER A 34 8.35 -14.40 5.79
N LEU A 35 8.77 -13.17 5.49
CA LEU A 35 9.53 -12.89 4.27
C LEU A 35 10.85 -13.67 4.23
N THR A 36 11.18 -14.20 3.06
CA THR A 36 12.51 -14.77 2.79
C THR A 36 13.51 -13.68 2.42
N CYS A 37 14.81 -13.96 2.53
CA CYS A 37 15.85 -13.01 2.10
C CYS A 37 15.69 -12.59 0.64
N GLN A 38 15.31 -13.52 -0.24
CA GLN A 38 15.04 -13.21 -1.65
C GLN A 38 13.83 -12.28 -1.81
N GLN A 39 12.76 -12.49 -1.03
CA GLN A 39 11.58 -11.63 -1.08
C GLN A 39 11.89 -10.23 -0.53
N ILE A 40 12.72 -10.12 0.50
CA ILE A 40 13.20 -8.84 1.03
C ILE A 40 13.99 -8.09 -0.04
N ALA A 41 14.97 -8.76 -0.68
CA ALA A 41 15.77 -8.15 -1.74
C ALA A 41 14.94 -7.76 -2.97
N SER A 42 13.96 -8.58 -3.36
CA SER A 42 13.05 -8.26 -4.47
C SER A 42 12.22 -7.02 -4.15
N GLN A 43 11.65 -6.94 -2.94
CA GLN A 43 10.88 -5.79 -2.52
C GLN A 43 11.74 -4.52 -2.46
N ASP A 44 12.97 -4.60 -1.95
CA ASP A 44 13.87 -3.45 -1.90
C ASP A 44 14.17 -2.88 -3.30
N LYS A 45 14.39 -3.78 -4.28
CA LYS A 45 14.61 -3.41 -5.68
C LYS A 45 13.36 -2.82 -6.35
N GLU A 46 12.18 -3.34 -6.06
CA GLU A 46 10.92 -2.77 -6.58
C GLU A 46 10.67 -1.36 -6.05
N LEU A 47 11.04 -1.12 -4.79
CA LEU A 47 10.94 0.20 -4.16
C LEU A 47 11.86 1.23 -4.82
N ASP A 48 13.03 0.82 -5.33
CA ASP A 48 13.91 1.73 -6.08
C ASP A 48 13.23 2.32 -7.31
N GLY A 49 12.50 1.50 -8.08
CA GLY A 49 11.77 1.99 -9.25
C GLY A 49 10.62 2.94 -8.91
N ILE A 50 10.03 2.80 -7.71
CA ILE A 50 9.00 3.74 -7.22
C ILE A 50 9.66 5.03 -6.75
N LEU A 51 10.80 4.93 -6.04
CA LEU A 51 11.57 6.08 -5.59
C LEU A 51 12.04 6.94 -6.76
N GLU A 52 12.57 6.31 -7.82
CA GLU A 52 12.99 7.01 -9.04
C GLU A 52 11.83 7.77 -9.67
N LYS A 53 10.66 7.13 -9.80
CA LYS A 53 9.45 7.78 -10.33
C LYS A 53 8.96 8.90 -9.43
N ALA A 54 9.06 8.76 -8.11
CA ALA A 54 8.70 9.82 -7.17
C ALA A 54 9.65 11.01 -7.29
N GLN A 55 10.96 10.77 -7.31
CA GLN A 55 11.97 11.81 -7.43
C GLN A 55 11.88 12.54 -8.77
N HIS A 56 11.68 11.83 -9.88
CA HIS A 56 11.50 12.43 -11.20
C HIS A 56 10.26 13.33 -11.27
N ASN A 57 9.20 12.98 -10.53
CA ASN A 57 7.93 13.71 -10.54
C ASN A 57 7.80 14.71 -9.37
N LYS A 58 8.86 14.91 -8.59
CA LYS A 58 8.86 15.79 -7.43
C LYS A 58 8.64 17.25 -7.83
N GLY A 59 7.80 17.96 -7.10
CA GLY A 59 7.41 19.35 -7.41
C GLY A 59 6.37 19.50 -8.53
N VAL A 60 5.93 18.41 -9.16
CA VAL A 60 4.82 18.43 -10.11
C VAL A 60 3.51 18.25 -9.34
N SER A 61 2.77 19.34 -9.13
CA SER A 61 1.56 19.37 -8.29
C SER A 61 0.40 18.46 -8.75
N LYS A 62 0.49 17.83 -9.92
CA LYS A 62 -0.49 16.87 -10.46
C LYS A 62 0.08 15.48 -10.72
N ALA A 63 1.35 15.25 -10.39
CA ALA A 63 1.96 13.96 -10.67
C ALA A 63 1.53 12.92 -9.65
N ASN A 64 1.11 11.78 -10.19
CA ASN A 64 0.68 10.63 -9.43
C ASN A 64 1.68 9.50 -9.66
N VAL A 65 2.29 9.02 -8.57
CA VAL A 65 3.20 7.88 -8.60
C VAL A 65 2.38 6.64 -8.33
N ALA A 66 2.44 5.67 -9.24
CA ALA A 66 1.94 4.33 -8.99
C ALA A 66 2.82 3.67 -7.92
N ALA A 67 2.34 3.69 -6.69
CA ALA A 67 3.03 3.13 -5.55
C ALA A 67 2.47 1.73 -5.27
N VAL A 68 3.31 0.73 -5.44
CA VAL A 68 3.07 -0.71 -5.16
C VAL A 68 3.01 -0.97 -3.63
N LEU A 69 2.75 0.07 -2.83
CA LEU A 69 2.97 0.08 -1.38
C LEU A 69 1.83 -0.53 -0.57
N LEU A 70 0.97 -1.33 -1.20
CA LEU A 70 -0.15 -1.97 -0.54
C LEU A 70 0.02 -3.49 -0.56
N PHE A 71 0.17 -4.07 0.62
CA PHE A 71 -0.07 -5.47 0.90
C PHE A 71 0.55 -6.47 -0.08
N TRP A 72 1.81 -6.31 -0.53
CA TRP A 72 2.38 -7.31 -1.45
C TRP A 72 2.51 -8.66 -0.73
N PRO A 73 1.65 -9.64 -1.10
CA PRO A 73 1.43 -10.17 -2.47
C PRO A 73 0.32 -9.56 -3.37
N ALA A 74 -0.40 -8.52 -2.92
CA ALA A 74 -1.56 -7.93 -3.60
C ALA A 74 -1.41 -6.43 -3.91
N ALA A 75 -0.21 -5.97 -4.26
CA ALA A 75 -0.05 -4.57 -4.63
C ALA A 75 -0.64 -4.30 -6.01
N VAL A 76 -1.85 -3.76 -5.97
CA VAL A 76 -2.49 -3.13 -7.11
C VAL A 76 -2.15 -1.64 -7.06
N GLY A 77 -1.75 -1.10 -8.22
CA GLY A 77 -1.15 0.22 -8.41
C GLY A 77 -2.00 1.38 -7.92
N ASN A 78 -1.91 1.67 -6.61
CA ASN A 78 -2.53 2.85 -6.05
C ASN A 78 -1.68 4.07 -6.34
N TYR A 79 -2.34 5.12 -6.81
CA TYR A 79 -1.74 6.40 -7.10
C TYR A 79 -1.62 7.23 -5.82
N MET A 80 -0.49 7.91 -5.65
CA MET A 80 -0.29 8.90 -4.60
C MET A 80 0.65 10.01 -5.07
N ASP A 81 0.63 11.15 -4.38
CA ASP A 81 1.53 12.26 -4.66
C ASP A 81 3.00 11.83 -4.52
N ALA A 82 3.87 12.44 -5.33
CA ALA A 82 5.29 12.10 -5.39
C ALA A 82 6.00 12.23 -4.04
N ASP A 83 5.76 13.31 -3.29
CA ASP A 83 6.39 13.52 -1.98
C ASP A 83 5.99 12.45 -0.96
N LYS A 84 4.71 12.05 -0.98
CA LYS A 84 4.17 11.00 -0.10
C LYS A 84 4.68 9.62 -0.50
N ALA A 85 4.84 9.36 -1.80
CA ALA A 85 5.44 8.13 -2.30
C ALA A 85 6.89 7.99 -1.82
N GLU A 86 7.69 9.04 -1.96
CA GLU A 86 9.08 9.07 -1.49
C GLU A 86 9.18 8.78 0.01
N GLU A 87 8.38 9.46 0.83
CA GLU A 87 8.37 9.28 2.29
C GLU A 87 8.06 7.81 2.68
N LEU A 88 7.03 7.22 2.06
CA LEU A 88 6.60 5.85 2.37
C LEU A 88 7.58 4.80 1.86
N VAL A 89 8.20 5.03 0.70
CA VAL A 89 9.27 4.16 0.19
C VAL A 89 10.43 4.14 1.18
N VAL A 90 10.93 5.31 1.61
CA VAL A 90 12.06 5.39 2.55
C VAL A 90 11.74 4.63 3.85
N LYS A 91 10.54 4.82 4.40
CA LYS A 91 10.09 4.09 5.59
C LYS A 91 10.03 2.58 5.36
N ARG A 92 9.53 2.12 4.22
CA ARG A 92 9.48 0.70 3.89
C ARG A 92 10.88 0.10 3.73
N LYS A 93 11.80 0.80 3.05
CA LYS A 93 13.20 0.35 2.91
C LYS A 93 13.87 0.20 4.28
N ALA A 94 13.59 1.09 5.23
CA ALA A 94 14.07 0.96 6.61
C ALA A 94 13.57 -0.33 7.28
N VAL A 95 12.27 -0.64 7.17
CA VAL A 95 11.69 -1.90 7.67
C VAL A 95 12.33 -3.12 7.02
N LEU A 96 12.50 -3.10 5.69
CA LEU A 96 13.14 -4.20 4.97
C LEU A 96 14.60 -4.41 5.41
N LYS A 97 15.34 -3.32 5.68
CA LYS A 97 16.72 -3.38 6.20
C LYS A 97 16.78 -3.98 7.60
N GLU A 98 15.84 -3.63 8.48
CA GLU A 98 15.71 -4.25 9.80
C GLU A 98 15.43 -5.75 9.69
N LEU A 99 14.50 -6.15 8.82
CA LEU A 99 14.18 -7.55 8.56
C LEU A 99 15.35 -8.32 7.97
N HIS A 100 16.08 -7.72 7.02
CA HIS A 100 17.27 -8.28 6.41
C HIS A 100 18.33 -8.60 7.47
N THR A 101 18.56 -7.65 8.39
CA THR A 101 19.50 -7.81 9.50
C THR A 101 19.01 -8.86 10.50
N ALA A 102 17.74 -8.80 10.91
CA ALA A 102 17.14 -9.73 11.87
C ALA A 102 17.16 -11.19 11.36
N LYS A 103 17.07 -11.38 10.04
CA LYS A 103 17.15 -12.70 9.39
C LYS A 103 18.56 -13.13 9.01
N SER A 104 19.57 -12.29 9.26
CA SER A 104 20.96 -12.56 8.85
C SER A 104 21.07 -12.90 7.36
N CYS A 105 20.30 -12.18 6.53
CA CYS A 105 20.48 -12.24 5.09
C CYS A 105 21.85 -11.63 4.79
N GLY A 106 22.78 -12.40 4.26
CA GLY A 106 24.18 -12.04 4.05
C GLY A 106 24.70 -12.70 2.79
#